data_AF-A0A2E5JXZ4-F1
#
_entry.id   AF-A0A2E5JXZ4-F1
#
_cell.length_a   1.000
_cell.length_b   1.000
_cell.length_c   1.000
_cell.angle_alpha   90.00
_cell.angle_beta   90.00
_cell.angle_gamma   90.00
#
_symmetry.space_group_name_H-M   'P 1'
#
loop_
_entity.id
_entity.type
_entity.pdbx_description
1 polymer ?
#
loop_
_entity_poly.entity_id
_entity_poly.type
_entity_poly.pdbx_seq_one_letter_code
_entity_poly.pdbx_strand_id
1 'polypeptide(L)'
;MIHLNLFVQSLPKSTAFSRKTNNLIASLRGLPPNYSRAYLRKEKDLDAVMEKVIQQFSLEERRPEELIRAEWIQLVGERNATYAQPLSLHKNVRLYVAVSNPVIKQELQFHKKIILKGLKRIPGCSEIREIIFRAG
;
A
#
# COMPACT_ATOMS: atom_id res chain seq x y z
N MET A 1 -23.21 31.57 26.93
CA MET A 1 -21.82 31.83 27.39
C MET A 1 -21.38 30.66 28.24
N ILE A 2 -20.67 29.68 27.66
CA ILE A 2 -20.08 28.55 28.38
C ILE A 2 -18.60 28.60 28.05
N HIS A 3 -17.77 29.01 29.01
CA HIS A 3 -16.32 28.86 28.96
C HIS A 3 -15.93 27.82 30.00
N LEU A 4 -15.58 26.63 29.56
CA LEU A 4 -14.93 25.60 30.37
C LEU A 4 -13.96 24.86 29.46
N ASN A 5 -12.76 25.41 29.31
CA ASN A 5 -11.67 24.72 28.64
C ASN A 5 -10.31 25.24 29.13
N LEU A 6 -9.93 24.89 30.35
CA LEU A 6 -8.57 25.11 30.87
C LEU A 6 -8.22 24.02 31.89
N PHE A 7 -7.96 22.80 31.43
CA PHE A 7 -7.07 21.89 32.16
C PHE A 7 -6.56 20.74 31.28
N VAL A 8 -5.78 21.06 30.25
CA VAL A 8 -4.76 20.11 29.78
C VAL A 8 -3.44 20.63 30.34
N GLN A 9 -3.18 20.33 31.61
CA GLN A 9 -1.85 20.47 32.16
C GLN A 9 -0.90 19.65 31.29
N SER A 10 0.06 20.33 30.65
CA SER A 10 1.16 19.68 29.96
C SER A 10 1.86 18.73 30.93
N LEU A 11 1.84 17.43 30.64
CA LEU A 11 2.63 16.45 31.36
C LEU A 11 4.11 16.89 31.33
N PRO A 12 4.82 16.87 32.47
CA PRO A 12 6.23 17.22 32.49
C PRO A 12 6.98 16.29 31.53
N LYS A 13 7.80 16.86 30.64
CA LYS A 13 8.70 16.08 29.78
C LYS A 13 9.58 15.22 30.69
N SER A 14 9.35 13.90 30.65
CA SER A 14 10.15 12.92 31.39
C SER A 14 11.63 13.13 31.03
N THR A 15 12.39 13.68 31.97
CA THR A 15 13.85 13.72 31.89
C THR A 15 14.32 12.27 31.94
N ALA A 16 14.81 11.76 30.82
CA ALA A 16 15.29 10.39 30.74
C ALA A 16 16.42 10.19 31.76
N PHE A 17 16.18 9.36 32.79
CA PHE A 17 17.20 9.02 33.77
C PHE A 17 18.31 8.18 33.12
N SER A 18 19.54 8.33 33.62
CA SER A 18 20.65 7.45 33.23
C SER A 18 20.32 5.98 33.54
N ARG A 19 20.89 5.06 32.76
CA ARG A 19 20.64 3.61 32.90
C ARG A 19 20.93 3.09 34.31
N LYS A 20 21.97 3.63 34.96
CA LYS A 20 22.30 3.29 36.35
C LYS A 20 21.17 3.67 37.30
N THR A 21 20.62 4.88 37.14
CA THR A 21 19.49 5.37 37.93
C THR A 21 18.21 4.58 37.65
N ASN A 22 17.93 4.23 36.39
CA ASN A 22 16.78 3.38 36.04
C ASN A 22 16.88 1.99 36.68
N ASN A 23 18.08 1.39 36.73
CA ASN A 23 18.29 0.12 37.41
C ASN A 23 18.11 0.24 38.93
N LEU A 24 18.54 1.35 39.55
CA LEU A 24 18.25 1.60 40.97
C LEU A 24 16.74 1.72 41.22
N ILE A 25 16.02 2.47 40.37
CA ILE A 25 14.56 2.59 40.45
C ILE A 25 13.88 1.22 40.25
N ALA A 26 14.36 0.41 39.32
CA ALA A 26 13.86 -0.95 39.10
C ALA A 26 14.06 -1.83 40.34
N SER A 27 15.25 -1.80 40.95
CA SER A 27 15.53 -2.51 42.20
C SER A 27 14.62 -2.08 43.34
N LEU A 28 14.36 -0.77 43.48
CA LEU A 28 13.39 -0.27 44.47
C LEU A 28 11.96 -0.74 44.21
N ARG A 29 11.59 -0.94 42.95
CA ARG A 29 10.26 -1.42 42.52
C ARG A 29 10.15 -2.95 42.48
N GLY A 30 11.20 -3.69 42.84
CA GLY A 30 11.23 -5.15 42.70
C GLY A 30 11.24 -5.66 41.24
N LEU A 31 11.56 -4.78 40.28
CA LEU A 31 11.68 -5.13 38.87
C LEU A 31 13.11 -5.60 38.55
N PRO A 32 13.29 -6.55 37.60
CA PRO A 32 14.61 -7.03 37.23
C PRO A 32 15.45 -5.90 36.59
N PRO A 33 16.75 -5.79 36.92
CA PRO A 33 17.63 -4.79 36.33
C PRO A 33 17.88 -5.07 34.84
N ASN A 34 17.99 -4.01 34.03
CA ASN A 34 18.20 -4.13 32.58
C ASN A 34 19.65 -3.77 32.20
N TYR A 35 20.49 -4.80 32.05
CA TYR A 35 21.90 -4.69 31.63
C TYR A 35 22.10 -4.82 30.12
N SER A 36 21.03 -4.83 29.31
CA SER A 36 21.18 -5.00 27.85
C SER A 36 22.02 -3.86 27.25
N ARG A 37 22.89 -4.17 26.28
CA ARG A 37 23.65 -3.14 25.54
C ARG A 37 22.78 -2.41 24.51
N ALA A 38 21.55 -2.88 24.29
CA ALA A 38 20.60 -2.25 23.40
C ALA A 38 20.23 -0.85 23.92
N TYR A 39 20.35 0.14 23.04
CA TYR A 39 19.83 1.48 23.26
C TYR A 39 18.31 1.42 23.07
N LEU A 40 17.54 1.85 24.07
CA LEU A 40 16.09 1.98 23.92
C LEU A 40 15.84 3.11 22.91
N ARG A 41 15.58 2.74 21.66
CA ARG A 41 15.33 3.72 20.60
C ARG A 41 14.06 4.49 20.99
N LYS A 42 14.17 5.83 21.02
CA LYS A 42 13.03 6.70 21.31
C LYS A 42 11.86 6.29 20.40
N GLU A 43 10.71 6.04 21.01
CA GLU A 43 9.48 5.71 20.32
C GLU A 43 9.21 6.82 19.30
N LYS A 44 9.03 6.42 18.03
CA LYS A 44 8.62 7.35 16.99
C LYS A 44 7.12 7.48 17.09
N ASP A 45 6.63 8.70 16.92
CA ASP A 45 5.21 8.97 16.82
C ASP A 45 4.63 8.21 15.62
N LEU A 46 3.42 7.68 15.79
CA LEU A 46 2.76 6.87 14.76
C LEU A 46 2.54 7.71 13.51
N ASP A 47 2.15 8.97 13.66
CA ASP A 47 1.95 9.92 12.57
C ASP A 47 3.21 10.10 11.73
N ALA A 48 4.38 10.21 12.36
CA ALA A 48 5.66 10.34 11.65
C ALA A 48 6.08 9.05 10.90
N VAL A 49 5.56 7.90 11.29
CA VAL A 49 5.73 6.64 10.55
C VAL A 49 4.72 6.60 9.40
N MET A 50 3.48 6.99 9.64
CA MET A 50 2.42 7.04 8.62
C MET A 50 2.76 8.01 7.50
N GLU A 51 3.26 9.21 7.80
CA GLU A 51 3.73 10.17 6.79
C GLU A 51 4.83 9.59 5.91
N LYS A 52 5.78 8.86 6.50
CA LYS A 52 6.86 8.22 5.74
C LYS A 52 6.35 7.08 4.86
N VAL A 53 5.39 6.32 5.34
CA VAL A 53 4.76 5.25 4.55
C VAL A 53 3.96 5.88 3.40
N ILE A 54 3.16 6.92 3.65
CA ILE A 54 2.39 7.62 2.62
C ILE A 54 3.32 8.24 1.56
N GLN A 55 4.38 8.92 1.97
CA GLN A 55 5.40 9.48 1.07
C GLN A 55 6.13 8.40 0.28
N GLN A 56 6.49 7.28 0.92
CA GLN A 56 7.23 6.20 0.27
C GLN A 56 6.37 5.40 -0.72
N PHE A 57 5.05 5.39 -0.54
CA PHE A 57 4.11 4.70 -1.41
C PHE A 57 3.36 5.60 -2.39
N SER A 58 3.69 6.91 -2.45
CA SER A 58 3.17 7.91 -3.40
C SER A 58 1.73 7.62 -3.85
N LEU A 59 0.81 7.56 -2.88
CA LEU A 59 -0.60 7.25 -3.10
C LEU A 59 -1.36 8.37 -3.84
N GLU A 60 -0.69 9.44 -4.24
CA GLU A 60 -1.27 10.57 -4.97
C GLU A 60 -1.53 10.26 -6.46
N GLU A 61 -0.77 9.34 -7.07
CA GLU A 61 -1.06 8.89 -8.43
C GLU A 61 -1.98 7.67 -8.39
N ARG A 62 -3.12 7.76 -9.09
CA ARG A 62 -3.99 6.59 -9.31
C ARG A 62 -3.13 5.50 -9.93
N ARG A 63 -2.95 4.41 -9.17
CA ARG A 63 -2.17 3.26 -9.62
C ARG A 63 -2.65 2.82 -11.00
N PRO A 64 -1.75 2.50 -11.93
CA PRO A 64 -2.15 2.06 -13.27
C PRO A 64 -3.09 0.86 -13.21
N GLU A 65 -2.97 -0.01 -12.20
CA GLU A 65 -3.90 -1.11 -11.96
C GLU A 65 -5.35 -0.67 -11.69
N GLU A 66 -5.53 0.42 -10.95
CA GLU A 66 -6.84 1.01 -10.64
C GLU A 66 -7.48 1.59 -11.90
N LEU A 67 -6.70 2.32 -12.70
CA LEU A 67 -7.14 2.89 -13.97
C LEU A 67 -7.49 1.82 -14.99
N ILE A 68 -6.68 0.77 -15.11
CA ILE A 68 -6.95 -0.37 -15.97
C ILE A 68 -8.25 -1.05 -15.56
N ARG A 69 -8.50 -1.22 -14.26
CA ARG A 69 -9.72 -1.86 -13.76
C ARG A 69 -10.97 -1.03 -14.06
N ALA A 70 -10.89 0.30 -13.93
CA ALA A 70 -11.99 1.20 -14.26
C ALA A 70 -12.36 1.15 -15.75
N GLU A 71 -11.36 1.18 -16.62
CA GLU A 71 -11.55 1.20 -18.09
C GLU A 71 -11.68 -0.21 -18.71
N TRP A 72 -11.54 -1.27 -17.92
CA TRP A 72 -11.49 -2.65 -18.41
C TRP A 72 -12.77 -3.06 -19.17
N ILE A 73 -13.92 -2.70 -18.62
CA ILE A 73 -15.23 -3.02 -19.20
C ILE A 73 -15.36 -2.38 -20.58
N GLN A 74 -14.89 -1.14 -20.73
CA GLN A 74 -14.94 -0.41 -22.01
C GLN A 74 -13.95 -0.98 -23.04
N LEU A 75 -12.78 -1.46 -22.59
CA LEU A 75 -11.76 -2.05 -23.47
C LEU A 75 -12.15 -3.41 -24.03
N VAL A 76 -12.82 -4.23 -23.20
CA VAL A 76 -13.00 -5.66 -23.47
C VAL A 76 -14.46 -6.02 -23.75
N GLY A 77 -15.39 -5.15 -23.35
CA GLY A 77 -16.83 -5.34 -23.47
C GLY A 77 -17.42 -6.04 -22.25
N GLU A 78 -18.66 -5.69 -21.90
CA GLU A 78 -19.36 -6.15 -20.69
C GLU A 78 -19.40 -7.67 -20.56
N ARG A 79 -19.77 -8.38 -21.65
CA ARG A 79 -19.81 -9.86 -21.68
C ARG A 79 -18.47 -10.51 -21.34
N ASN A 80 -17.38 -9.93 -21.83
CA ASN A 80 -16.05 -10.51 -21.68
C ASN A 80 -15.43 -10.11 -20.33
N ALA A 81 -15.72 -8.92 -19.83
CA ALA A 81 -15.27 -8.42 -18.53
C ALA A 81 -15.82 -9.26 -17.35
N THR A 82 -17.00 -9.87 -17.50
CA THR A 82 -17.55 -10.80 -16.50
C THR A 82 -16.65 -12.02 -16.28
N TYR A 83 -16.03 -12.54 -17.34
CA TYR A 83 -15.23 -13.76 -17.30
C TYR A 83 -13.71 -13.51 -17.33
N ALA A 84 -13.30 -12.27 -17.56
CA ALA A 84 -11.90 -11.88 -17.64
C ALA A 84 -11.65 -10.65 -16.78
N GLN A 85 -10.78 -10.76 -15.78
CA GLN A 85 -10.49 -9.68 -14.84
C GLN A 85 -8.98 -9.39 -14.75
N PRO A 86 -8.56 -8.12 -14.72
CA PRO A 86 -7.16 -7.76 -14.54
C PRO A 86 -6.72 -8.08 -13.10
N LEU A 87 -5.68 -8.89 -12.96
CA LEU A 87 -5.14 -9.35 -11.68
C LEU A 87 -4.09 -8.38 -11.13
N SER A 88 -3.01 -8.17 -11.89
CA SER A 88 -1.86 -7.41 -11.43
C SER A 88 -0.99 -6.95 -12.60
N LEU A 89 -0.33 -5.81 -12.42
CA LEU A 89 0.68 -5.30 -13.34
C LEU A 89 2.07 -5.57 -12.75
N HIS A 90 2.93 -6.25 -13.51
CA HIS A 90 4.29 -6.55 -13.08
C HIS A 90 5.29 -5.59 -13.73
N LYS A 91 6.00 -4.82 -12.89
CA LYS A 91 7.03 -3.84 -13.28
C LYS A 91 6.55 -2.86 -14.37
N ASN A 92 5.27 -2.51 -14.40
CA ASN A 92 4.63 -1.69 -15.45
C ASN A 92 4.70 -2.24 -16.89
N VAL A 93 5.24 -3.45 -17.10
CA VAL A 93 5.49 -4.00 -18.45
C VAL A 93 4.50 -5.10 -18.81
N ARG A 94 4.09 -5.93 -17.84
CA ARG A 94 3.28 -7.13 -18.08
C ARG A 94 1.98 -7.11 -17.28
N LEU A 95 0.85 -7.12 -17.97
CA LEU A 95 -0.47 -7.22 -17.36
C LEU A 95 -0.91 -8.68 -17.29
N TYR A 96 -1.25 -9.15 -16.09
CA TYR A 96 -1.86 -10.46 -15.89
C TYR A 96 -3.37 -10.33 -15.83
N VAL A 97 -4.07 -11.19 -16.57
CA VAL A 97 -5.53 -11.25 -16.61
C VAL A 97 -5.96 -12.67 -16.27
N ALA A 98 -6.80 -12.82 -15.25
CA ALA A 98 -7.47 -14.08 -14.95
C ALA A 98 -8.66 -14.24 -15.90
N VAL A 99 -8.79 -15.39 -16.52
CA VAL A 99 -9.91 -15.72 -17.40
C VAL A 99 -10.50 -17.07 -17.00
N SER A 100 -11.79 -17.08 -16.65
CA SER A 100 -12.48 -18.29 -16.20
C SER A 100 -13.03 -19.15 -17.34
N ASN A 101 -13.23 -18.59 -18.53
CA ASN A 101 -13.77 -19.31 -19.68
C ASN A 101 -12.70 -19.47 -20.80
N PRO A 102 -12.38 -20.71 -21.24
CA PRO A 102 -11.37 -20.95 -22.26
C PRO A 102 -11.72 -20.37 -23.64
N VAL A 103 -13.00 -20.29 -24.00
CA VAL A 103 -13.45 -19.68 -25.27
C VAL A 103 -13.17 -18.17 -25.25
N ILE A 104 -13.52 -17.51 -24.15
CA ILE A 104 -13.24 -16.09 -23.93
C ILE A 104 -11.73 -15.84 -23.93
N LYS A 105 -10.94 -16.72 -23.30
CA LYS A 105 -9.48 -16.62 -23.34
C LYS A 105 -8.94 -16.62 -24.77
N GLN A 106 -9.45 -17.51 -25.62
CA GLN A 106 -9.02 -17.59 -27.02
C GLN A 106 -9.42 -16.34 -27.81
N GLU A 107 -10.65 -15.84 -27.62
CA GLU A 107 -11.13 -14.60 -28.24
C GLU A 107 -10.28 -13.39 -27.83
N LEU A 108 -10.03 -13.23 -26.53
CA LEU A 108 -9.17 -12.15 -25.99
C LEU A 108 -7.73 -12.27 -26.47
N GLN A 109 -7.24 -13.49 -26.69
CA GLN A 109 -5.91 -13.71 -27.24
C GLN A 109 -5.82 -13.28 -28.71
N PHE A 110 -6.86 -13.49 -29.52
CA PHE A 110 -6.94 -12.95 -30.87
C PHE A 110 -7.02 -11.41 -30.87
N HIS A 111 -7.81 -10.83 -29.98
CA HIS A 111 -7.97 -9.37 -29.85
C HIS A 111 -6.88 -8.70 -28.99
N LYS A 112 -5.86 -9.44 -28.54
CA LYS A 112 -4.78 -8.95 -27.67
C LYS A 112 -4.14 -7.66 -28.18
N LYS A 113 -3.89 -7.55 -29.49
CA LYS A 113 -3.28 -6.36 -30.11
C LYS A 113 -4.18 -5.12 -29.99
N ILE A 114 -5.49 -5.29 -30.09
CA ILE A 114 -6.47 -4.20 -30.01
C ILE A 114 -6.57 -3.72 -28.56
N ILE A 115 -6.71 -4.66 -27.61
CA ILE A 115 -6.76 -4.36 -26.17
C ILE A 115 -5.48 -3.65 -25.73
N LEU A 116 -4.31 -4.10 -26.20
CA LEU A 116 -3.03 -3.48 -25.86
C LEU A 116 -2.89 -2.05 -26.41
N LYS A 117 -3.43 -1.78 -27.61
CA LYS A 117 -3.52 -0.41 -28.14
C LYS A 117 -4.44 0.47 -27.29
N GLY A 118 -5.56 -0.07 -26.81
CA GLY A 118 -6.47 0.63 -25.92
C GLY A 118 -5.84 0.96 -24.57
N LEU A 119 -5.15 -0.01 -23.94
CA LEU A 119 -4.43 0.19 -22.68
C LEU A 119 -3.38 1.31 -22.77
N LYS A 120 -2.63 1.36 -23.89
CA LYS A 120 -1.61 2.40 -24.11
C LYS A 120 -2.17 3.82 -24.23
N ARG A 121 -3.47 3.99 -24.48
CA ARG A 121 -4.13 5.30 -24.52
C ARG A 121 -4.42 5.85 -23.13
N ILE A 122 -4.45 4.98 -22.10
CA ILE A 122 -4.70 5.38 -20.71
C ILE A 122 -3.42 6.05 -20.17
N PRO A 123 -3.53 7.22 -19.51
CA PRO A 123 -2.38 7.88 -18.88
C PRO A 123 -1.76 6.96 -17.83
N GLY A 124 -0.43 6.81 -17.85
CA GLY A 124 0.31 5.92 -16.95
C GLY A 124 0.41 4.45 -17.39
N CYS A 125 -0.21 4.07 -18.52
CA CYS A 125 -0.21 2.68 -19.03
C CYS A 125 0.56 2.50 -20.35
N SER A 126 1.35 3.50 -20.77
CA SER A 126 2.12 3.49 -22.02
C SER A 126 3.23 2.42 -22.06
N GLU A 127 3.74 2.04 -20.89
CA GLU A 127 4.85 1.09 -20.72
C GLU A 127 4.44 -0.38 -20.87
N ILE A 128 3.13 -0.68 -20.93
CA ILE A 128 2.62 -2.05 -21.02
C ILE A 128 2.98 -2.64 -22.39
N ARG A 129 3.83 -3.66 -22.38
CA ARG A 129 4.30 -4.35 -23.60
C ARG A 129 3.57 -5.65 -23.87
N GLU A 130 3.00 -6.26 -22.84
CA GLU A 130 2.43 -7.60 -22.95
C GLU A 130 1.24 -7.83 -22.00
N ILE A 131 0.26 -8.58 -22.48
CA ILE A 131 -0.87 -9.09 -21.71
C ILE A 131 -0.76 -10.62 -21.66
N ILE A 132 -0.85 -11.19 -20.47
CA ILE A 132 -0.79 -12.63 -20.21
C ILE A 132 -2.13 -13.07 -19.63
N PHE A 133 -2.84 -13.91 -20.39
CA PHE A 133 -4.09 -14.52 -19.97
C PHE A 133 -3.81 -15.84 -19.25
N ARG A 134 -4.18 -15.92 -17.97
CA ARG A 134 -4.09 -17.14 -17.15
C ARG A 134 -5.49 -17.72 -16.95
N ALA A 135 -5.57 -19.05 -16.84
CA ALA A 135 -6.80 -19.67 -16.38
C ALA A 135 -7.01 -19.27 -14.91
N GLY A 136 -8.18 -18.72 -14.61
CA GLY A 136 -8.62 -18.34 -13.27
C GLY A 136 -9.57 -19.37 -12.67
#